data_AF-A0A484G5D6-F1
#
_entry.id   AF-A0A484G5D6-F1
#
_cell.length_a   1.000
_cell.length_b   1.000
_cell.length_c   1.000
_cell.angle_alpha   90.00
_cell.angle_beta   90.00
_cell.angle_gamma   90.00
#
_symmetry.space_group_name_H-M   'P 1'
#
loop_
_entity.id
_entity.type
_entity.pdbx_description
1 polymer ?
#
loop_
_entity_poly.entity_id
_entity_poly.type
_entity_poly.pdbx_seq_one_letter_code
_entity_poly.pdbx_strand_id
1 'polypeptide(L)'
;MLALKLTPLLALAPLARADLKITQPDGSKPVDLSAESIPIKWEEDATTRGPNSTRINDNTQVDLWFSATVSKTGNYLAALLAENITIRDADGFDWDPENATDWLSVNDEGLTDDKIFSIYALVHQPGANGNTPVESSKFAVEGFEFQEDATVGSVGSALKPAVGLVVASLAAAWLI
;
A
#
# COMPACT_ATOMS: atom_id res chain seq x y z
N MET A 1 48.61 -3.53 -28.87
CA MET A 1 47.50 -4.29 -28.24
C MET A 1 46.57 -3.29 -27.58
N LEU A 2 45.26 -3.49 -27.75
CA LEU A 2 44.17 -2.57 -27.49
C LEU A 2 43.98 -2.22 -26.00
N ALA A 3 43.42 -1.02 -25.81
CA ALA A 3 43.12 -0.29 -24.59
C ALA A 3 42.28 -1.04 -23.53
N LEU A 4 42.65 -0.87 -22.25
CA LEU A 4 41.68 -0.89 -21.14
C LEU A 4 41.08 0.51 -21.02
N LYS A 5 39.89 0.73 -21.61
CA LYS A 5 39.06 1.89 -21.25
C LYS A 5 38.28 1.53 -19.99
N LEU A 6 38.41 2.35 -18.95
CA LEU A 6 37.55 2.28 -17.77
C LEU A 6 36.09 2.33 -18.22
N THR A 7 35.35 1.29 -17.89
CA THR A 7 33.90 1.20 -18.06
C THR A 7 33.24 2.33 -17.29
N PRO A 8 32.29 3.07 -17.88
CA PRO A 8 31.64 4.18 -17.23
C PRO A 8 30.91 3.70 -15.96
N LEU A 9 31.08 4.49 -14.90
CA LEU A 9 30.24 4.47 -13.72
C LEU A 9 28.78 4.44 -14.20
N LEU A 10 28.07 3.34 -13.94
CA LEU A 10 26.62 3.29 -14.06
C LEU A 10 26.08 4.34 -13.10
N ALA A 11 25.86 5.56 -13.60
CA ALA A 11 25.00 6.52 -12.94
C ALA A 11 23.66 5.80 -12.80
N LEU A 12 23.30 5.47 -11.57
CA LEU A 12 21.94 5.07 -11.21
C LEU A 12 21.04 6.19 -11.75
N ALA A 13 20.45 5.96 -12.92
CA ALA A 13 19.41 6.85 -13.41
C ALA A 13 18.40 6.95 -12.27
N PRO A 14 18.04 8.18 -11.83
CA PRO A 14 16.99 8.33 -10.83
C PRO A 14 15.77 7.56 -11.33
N LEU A 15 15.37 6.52 -10.60
CA LEU A 15 14.12 5.79 -10.84
C LEU A 15 13.03 6.85 -11.04
N ALA A 16 12.26 6.77 -12.12
CA ALA A 16 11.18 7.71 -12.37
C ALA A 16 10.28 7.79 -11.13
N ARG A 17 9.97 9.00 -10.67
CA ARG A 17 9.12 9.27 -9.51
C ARG A 17 7.96 10.15 -9.92
N ALA A 18 6.78 9.96 -9.36
CA ALA A 18 5.69 10.91 -9.55
C ALA A 18 5.84 12.03 -8.52
N ASP A 19 5.43 13.24 -8.89
CA ASP A 19 5.30 14.38 -7.96
C ASP A 19 4.01 14.20 -7.11
N LEU A 20 3.74 12.99 -6.63
CA LEU A 20 2.51 12.60 -5.91
C LEU A 20 2.85 11.86 -4.63
N LYS A 21 2.19 12.22 -3.54
CA LYS A 21 2.25 11.49 -2.27
C LYS A 21 0.84 11.18 -1.78
N ILE A 22 0.58 9.91 -1.50
CA ILE A 22 -0.69 9.47 -0.89
C ILE A 22 -0.64 9.81 0.61
N THR A 23 -1.65 10.54 1.09
CA THR A 23 -1.78 11.05 2.46
C THR A 23 -2.91 10.40 3.25
N GLN A 24 -3.84 9.73 2.58
CA GLN A 24 -4.84 8.86 3.19
C GLN A 24 -4.92 7.54 2.40
N PRO A 25 -5.06 6.38 3.06
CA PRO A 25 -5.27 6.21 4.51
C PRO A 25 -4.05 6.58 5.38
N ASP A 26 -4.32 7.02 6.61
CA ASP A 26 -3.29 7.38 7.60
C ASP A 26 -2.65 6.10 8.18
N GLY A 27 -1.39 5.84 7.84
CA GLY A 27 -0.67 4.64 8.30
C GLY A 27 -0.52 4.49 9.81
N SER A 28 -0.79 5.54 10.59
CA SER A 28 -0.79 5.48 12.05
C SER A 28 -2.10 4.94 12.65
N LYS A 29 -3.12 4.72 11.82
CA LYS A 29 -4.45 4.25 12.22
C LYS A 29 -4.88 3.03 11.41
N PRO A 30 -5.57 2.07 12.02
CA PRO A 30 -6.25 1.03 11.26
C PRO A 30 -7.29 1.63 10.31
N VAL A 31 -7.51 0.93 9.19
CA VAL A 31 -8.53 1.25 8.20
C VAL A 31 -9.74 0.35 8.43
N ASP A 32 -10.90 0.95 8.71
CA ASP A 32 -12.16 0.24 8.93
C ASP A 32 -12.81 -0.14 7.60
N LEU A 33 -12.75 -1.43 7.24
CA LEU A 33 -13.36 -1.98 6.04
C LEU A 33 -14.88 -2.16 6.15
N SER A 34 -15.47 -1.90 7.32
CA SER A 34 -16.94 -1.85 7.49
C SER A 34 -17.54 -0.47 7.20
N ALA A 35 -16.70 0.53 6.95
CA ALA A 35 -17.14 1.87 6.57
C ALA A 35 -17.87 1.87 5.21
N GLU A 36 -18.82 2.78 5.02
CA GLU A 36 -19.49 2.95 3.71
C GLU A 36 -18.53 3.48 2.63
N SER A 37 -17.49 4.21 3.03
CA SER A 37 -16.47 4.73 2.12
C SER A 37 -15.20 5.10 2.87
N ILE A 38 -14.05 4.87 2.23
CA ILE A 38 -12.73 5.21 2.75
C ILE A 38 -12.06 6.24 1.81
N PRO A 39 -11.65 7.41 2.31
CA PRO A 39 -10.99 8.39 1.47
C PRO A 39 -9.54 7.98 1.15
N ILE A 40 -9.20 7.93 -0.12
CA ILE A 40 -7.82 7.89 -0.64
C ILE A 40 -7.46 9.29 -1.09
N LYS A 41 -6.54 9.94 -0.38
CA LYS A 41 -6.14 11.33 -0.65
C LYS A 41 -4.69 11.38 -1.04
N TRP A 42 -4.34 12.37 -1.85
CA TRP A 42 -2.97 12.62 -2.26
C TRP A 42 -2.70 14.12 -2.37
N GLU A 43 -1.43 14.46 -2.28
CA GLU A 43 -0.91 15.82 -2.45
C GLU A 43 0.25 15.81 -3.45
N GLU A 44 0.60 16.99 -3.97
CA GLU A 44 1.83 17.14 -4.74
C GLU A 44 3.04 16.91 -3.82
N ASP A 45 3.92 15.98 -4.20
CA ASP A 45 5.18 15.77 -3.49
C ASP A 45 6.27 16.68 -4.06
N ALA A 46 6.46 17.83 -3.41
CA ALA A 46 7.50 18.78 -3.81
C ALA A 46 8.93 18.22 -3.65
N THR A 47 9.13 17.12 -2.90
CA THR A 47 10.45 16.53 -2.65
C THR A 47 10.91 15.59 -3.77
N THR A 48 9.98 15.07 -4.58
CA THR A 48 10.29 14.21 -5.73
C THR A 48 10.46 15.00 -7.03
N ARG A 49 10.16 16.30 -7.01
CA ARG A 49 10.26 17.22 -8.15
C ARG A 49 11.69 17.27 -8.68
N GLY A 50 11.88 16.71 -9.88
CA GLY A 50 13.19 16.61 -10.52
C GLY A 50 13.10 16.43 -12.03
N PRO A 51 14.23 16.44 -12.75
CA PRO A 51 14.24 16.33 -14.22
C PRO A 51 13.65 15.02 -14.76
N ASN A 52 13.54 13.98 -13.92
CA ASN A 52 12.98 12.68 -14.27
C ASN A 52 11.66 12.37 -13.55
N SER A 53 10.98 13.40 -13.01
CA SER A 53 9.71 13.20 -12.32
C SER A 53 8.51 13.32 -13.26
N THR A 54 7.52 12.46 -13.05
CA THR A 54 6.22 12.54 -13.69
C THR A 54 5.44 13.63 -12.98
N ARG A 55 5.40 14.82 -13.57
CA ARG A 55 4.57 15.92 -13.07
C ARG A 55 3.10 15.57 -13.15
N ILE A 56 2.40 15.74 -12.03
CA ILE A 56 0.94 15.74 -12.04
C ILE A 56 0.47 16.99 -12.79
N ASN A 57 -0.49 16.82 -13.68
CA ASN A 57 -1.22 17.88 -14.34
C ASN A 57 -2.68 17.42 -14.51
N ASP A 58 -3.54 18.28 -15.03
CA ASP A 58 -5.00 18.06 -15.14
C ASP A 58 -5.40 16.85 -15.99
N ASN A 59 -4.46 16.28 -16.75
CA ASN A 59 -4.67 15.08 -17.55
C ASN A 59 -3.99 13.84 -16.95
N THR A 60 -3.22 13.97 -15.86
CA THR A 60 -2.58 12.82 -15.22
C THR A 60 -3.64 11.87 -14.66
N GLN A 61 -3.44 10.59 -14.92
CA GLN A 61 -4.31 9.51 -14.47
C GLN A 61 -3.60 8.64 -13.43
N VAL A 62 -4.39 8.00 -12.58
CA VAL A 62 -3.93 7.03 -11.60
C VAL A 62 -4.81 5.79 -11.61
N ASP A 63 -4.16 4.64 -11.56
CA ASP A 63 -4.79 3.37 -11.19
C ASP A 63 -4.49 3.07 -9.72
N LEU A 64 -5.53 2.83 -8.93
CA LEU A 64 -5.44 2.57 -7.50
C LEU A 64 -5.62 1.08 -7.21
N TRP A 65 -4.74 0.56 -6.36
CA TRP A 65 -4.68 -0.83 -5.99
C TRP A 65 -4.60 -0.96 -4.47
N PHE A 66 -5.38 -1.86 -3.89
CA PHE A 66 -5.22 -2.31 -2.52
C PHE A 66 -4.25 -3.49 -2.52
N SER A 67 -3.15 -3.38 -1.77
CA SER A 67 -2.07 -4.37 -1.80
C SER A 67 -1.79 -4.96 -0.41
N ALA A 68 -1.45 -6.24 -0.39
CA ALA A 68 -1.02 -6.98 0.79
C ALA A 68 0.28 -7.75 0.52
N THR A 69 1.07 -8.00 1.56
CA THR A 69 2.27 -8.85 1.45
C THR A 69 1.89 -10.33 1.64
N VAL A 70 2.43 -11.21 0.80
CA VAL A 70 2.16 -12.66 0.83
C VAL A 70 3.24 -13.40 1.63
N SER A 71 2.84 -14.19 2.63
CA SER A 71 3.75 -14.93 3.54
C SER A 71 4.68 -15.88 2.82
N LYS A 72 4.13 -16.66 1.89
CA LYS A 72 4.84 -17.83 1.32
C LYS A 72 5.83 -17.48 0.22
N THR A 73 5.72 -16.30 -0.39
CA THR A 73 6.51 -15.95 -1.57
C THR A 73 7.20 -14.58 -1.48
N GLY A 74 6.81 -13.73 -0.52
CA GLY A 74 7.24 -12.33 -0.47
C GLY A 74 6.71 -11.49 -1.65
N ASN A 75 5.81 -12.05 -2.47
CA ASN A 75 5.13 -11.31 -3.53
C ASN A 75 4.06 -10.39 -2.93
N TYR A 76 3.61 -9.42 -3.74
CA TYR A 76 2.45 -8.61 -3.45
C TYR A 76 1.23 -9.23 -4.11
N LEU A 77 0.13 -9.37 -3.37
CA LEU A 77 -1.18 -9.51 -3.99
C LEU A 77 -1.86 -8.16 -3.98
N ALA A 78 -2.56 -7.84 -5.06
CA ALA A 78 -3.28 -6.59 -5.17
C ALA A 78 -4.65 -6.77 -5.81
N ALA A 79 -5.62 -6.00 -5.30
CA ALA A 79 -6.94 -5.82 -5.87
C ALA A 79 -7.02 -4.45 -6.54
N LEU A 80 -7.48 -4.40 -7.79
CA LEU A 80 -7.77 -3.13 -8.44
C LEU A 80 -8.96 -2.48 -7.73
N LEU A 81 -8.78 -1.24 -7.28
CA LEU A 81 -9.85 -0.45 -6.69
C LEU A 81 -10.55 0.39 -7.75
N ALA A 82 -9.76 1.07 -8.58
CA ALA A 82 -10.23 1.92 -9.65
C ALA A 82 -9.09 2.22 -10.63
N GLU A 83 -9.43 2.47 -11.89
CA GLU A 83 -8.47 2.73 -12.96
C GLU A 83 -8.77 4.06 -13.66
N ASN A 84 -7.74 4.65 -14.28
CA ASN A 84 -7.84 5.86 -15.09
C ASN A 84 -8.46 7.08 -14.36
N ILE A 85 -8.34 7.15 -13.02
CA ILE A 85 -8.84 8.27 -12.23
C ILE A 85 -8.06 9.51 -12.62
N THR A 86 -8.75 10.54 -13.10
CA THR A 86 -8.11 11.81 -13.45
C THR A 86 -7.85 12.61 -12.18
N ILE A 87 -6.59 13.00 -11.97
CA ILE A 87 -6.19 13.84 -10.83
C ILE A 87 -6.53 15.30 -11.17
N ARG A 88 -7.79 15.70 -11.01
CA ARG A 88 -8.17 17.11 -11.09
C ARG A 88 -7.94 17.75 -9.72
N ASP A 89 -6.93 18.61 -9.62
CA ASP A 89 -6.65 19.56 -8.53
C ASP A 89 -6.70 19.08 -7.05
N ALA A 90 -6.47 17.79 -6.79
CA ALA A 90 -6.14 17.19 -5.48
C ALA A 90 -7.29 16.82 -4.52
N ASP A 91 -8.48 16.48 -5.02
CA ASP A 91 -9.61 16.14 -4.13
C ASP A 91 -9.58 14.69 -3.60
N GLY A 92 -8.86 13.77 -4.26
CA GLY A 92 -8.76 12.35 -3.86
C GLY A 92 -9.78 11.44 -4.54
N PHE A 93 -9.97 10.24 -3.99
CA PHE A 93 -10.91 9.22 -4.44
C PHE A 93 -11.59 8.58 -3.23
N ASP A 94 -12.90 8.43 -3.30
CA ASP A 94 -13.70 7.74 -2.28
C ASP A 94 -13.79 6.25 -2.65
N TRP A 95 -13.10 5.42 -1.88
CA TRP A 95 -12.98 4.00 -2.12
C TRP A 95 -14.10 3.23 -1.42
N ASP A 96 -14.77 2.36 -2.19
CA ASP A 96 -15.72 1.35 -1.69
C ASP A 96 -14.98 0.11 -1.15
N PRO A 97 -15.03 -0.15 0.18
CA PRO A 97 -14.27 -1.23 0.79
C PRO A 97 -14.71 -2.63 0.34
N GLU A 98 -15.91 -2.78 -0.23
CA GLU A 98 -16.46 -4.07 -0.66
C GLU A 98 -15.46 -4.82 -1.56
N ASN A 99 -14.84 -4.12 -2.52
CA ASN A 99 -13.83 -4.67 -3.42
C ASN A 99 -12.65 -5.34 -2.70
N ALA A 100 -12.18 -4.76 -1.58
CA ALA A 100 -11.10 -5.39 -0.81
C ALA A 100 -11.61 -6.48 0.10
N THR A 101 -12.80 -6.35 0.69
CA THR A 101 -13.36 -7.43 1.52
C THR A 101 -13.64 -8.70 0.72
N ASP A 102 -14.19 -8.57 -0.49
CA ASP A 102 -14.36 -9.68 -1.43
C ASP A 102 -13.02 -10.31 -1.78
N TRP A 103 -12.03 -9.47 -2.10
CA TRP A 103 -10.69 -9.95 -2.43
C TRP A 103 -10.02 -10.68 -1.25
N LEU A 104 -10.12 -10.14 -0.02
CA LEU A 104 -9.57 -10.75 1.19
C LEU A 104 -10.24 -12.08 1.51
N SER A 105 -11.55 -12.20 1.30
CA SER A 105 -12.31 -13.44 1.56
C SER A 105 -11.78 -14.65 0.78
N VAL A 106 -11.16 -14.41 -0.38
CA VAL A 106 -10.59 -15.45 -1.25
C VAL A 106 -9.09 -15.68 -1.01
N ASN A 107 -8.38 -14.69 -0.46
CA ASN A 107 -6.91 -14.69 -0.42
C ASN A 107 -6.28 -14.69 0.98
N ASP A 108 -7.07 -14.73 2.05
CA ASP A 108 -6.61 -14.65 3.45
C ASP A 108 -5.51 -15.67 3.80
N GLU A 109 -5.66 -16.93 3.40
CA GLU A 109 -4.68 -18.01 3.67
C GLU A 109 -3.29 -17.78 3.03
N GLY A 110 -3.19 -16.81 2.12
CA GLY A 110 -1.95 -16.42 1.45
C GLY A 110 -1.21 -15.26 2.15
N LEU A 111 -1.84 -14.56 3.09
CA LEU A 111 -1.29 -13.34 3.68
C LEU A 111 -0.18 -13.63 4.70
N THR A 112 0.64 -12.63 4.98
CA THR A 112 1.54 -12.61 6.14
C THR A 112 0.78 -12.48 7.44
N ASP A 113 1.33 -13.06 8.52
CA ASP A 113 0.73 -13.00 9.87
C ASP A 113 0.57 -11.56 10.39
N ASP A 114 1.45 -10.65 9.96
CA ASP A 114 1.42 -9.24 10.32
C ASP A 114 0.31 -8.45 9.59
N LYS A 115 -0.28 -9.03 8.54
CA LYS A 115 -1.44 -8.50 7.78
C LYS A 115 -1.30 -6.99 7.52
N ILE A 116 -0.19 -6.62 6.89
CA ILE A 116 0.11 -5.23 6.56
C ILE A 116 -0.31 -4.92 5.14
N PHE A 117 -1.05 -3.82 4.98
CA PHE A 117 -1.64 -3.38 3.72
C PHE A 117 -1.10 -2.01 3.29
N SER A 118 -1.22 -1.70 2.01
CA SER A 118 -0.94 -0.37 1.45
C SER A 118 -1.83 -0.09 0.24
N ILE A 119 -1.97 1.19 -0.10
CA ILE A 119 -2.51 1.62 -1.40
C ILE A 119 -1.34 1.84 -2.34
N TYR A 120 -1.40 1.20 -3.51
CA TYR A 120 -0.50 1.44 -4.63
C TYR A 120 -1.21 2.27 -5.70
N ALA A 121 -0.58 3.37 -6.10
CA ALA A 121 -0.99 4.21 -7.20
C ALA A 121 -0.02 4.03 -8.37
N LEU A 122 -0.55 3.71 -9.55
CA LEU A 122 0.20 3.71 -10.80
C LEU A 122 -0.10 5.01 -11.54
N VAL A 123 0.82 5.96 -11.50
CA VAL A 123 0.63 7.29 -12.11
C VAL A 123 1.07 7.27 -13.56
N HIS A 124 0.20 7.69 -14.48
CA HIS A 124 0.49 7.71 -15.91
C HIS A 124 -0.18 8.89 -16.61
N GLN A 125 0.23 9.12 -17.86
CA GLN A 125 -0.49 10.01 -18.78
C GLN A 125 -1.47 9.17 -19.62
N PRO A 126 -2.55 9.76 -20.16
CA PRO A 126 -3.47 9.06 -21.03
C PRO A 126 -2.73 8.53 -22.27
N GLY A 127 -2.86 7.23 -22.53
CA GLY A 127 -2.19 6.57 -23.66
C GLY A 127 -0.68 6.39 -23.54
N ALA A 128 -0.09 6.62 -22.37
CA ALA A 128 1.32 6.32 -22.12
C ALA A 128 1.57 4.81 -21.95
N ASN A 129 2.74 4.34 -22.36
CA ASN A 129 3.16 2.93 -22.26
C ASN A 129 3.86 2.58 -20.94
N GLY A 130 3.83 3.46 -19.94
CA GLY A 130 4.58 3.27 -18.70
C GLY A 130 3.95 4.00 -17.52
N ASN A 131 4.03 3.36 -16.36
CA ASN A 131 3.44 3.82 -15.12
C ASN A 131 4.53 4.13 -14.09
N THR A 132 4.32 5.18 -13.29
CA THR A 132 5.20 5.54 -12.19
C THR A 132 4.54 5.13 -10.88
N PRO A 133 5.07 4.13 -10.15
CA PRO A 133 4.45 3.66 -8.93
C PRO A 133 4.66 4.65 -7.78
N VAL A 134 3.61 4.83 -6.97
CA VAL A 134 3.60 5.53 -5.69
C VAL A 134 2.90 4.63 -4.68
N GLU A 135 3.51 4.43 -3.52
CA GLU A 135 2.94 3.64 -2.44
C GLU A 135 2.52 4.56 -1.28
N SER A 136 1.40 4.26 -0.63
CA SER A 136 0.99 4.94 0.60
C SER A 136 1.86 4.54 1.79
N SER A 137 1.65 5.20 2.93
CA SER A 137 2.06 4.58 4.20
C SER A 137 1.34 3.25 4.37
N LYS A 138 2.03 2.28 4.98
CA LYS A 138 1.44 0.99 5.31
C LYS A 138 0.47 1.14 6.48
N PHE A 139 -0.59 0.35 6.50
CA PHE A 139 -1.63 0.36 7.53
C PHE A 139 -2.13 -1.05 7.85
N ALA A 140 -2.76 -1.19 9.02
CA ALA A 140 -3.56 -2.34 9.39
C ALA A 140 -5.03 -2.12 8.97
N VAL A 141 -5.83 -3.19 8.93
CA VAL A 141 -7.27 -3.11 8.67
C VAL A 141 -8.08 -3.65 9.86
N GLU A 142 -9.28 -3.12 10.03
CA GLU A 142 -10.32 -3.62 10.94
C GLU A 142 -11.66 -3.75 10.19
N GLY A 143 -12.71 -4.24 10.86
CA GLY A 143 -14.03 -4.41 10.23
C GLY A 143 -14.15 -5.61 9.28
N PHE A 144 -13.08 -6.39 9.08
CA PHE A 144 -13.08 -7.66 8.36
C PHE A 144 -12.68 -8.81 9.29
N GLU A 145 -13.49 -9.87 9.33
CA GLU A 145 -13.15 -11.09 10.07
C GLU A 145 -12.24 -11.97 9.22
N PHE A 146 -10.95 -12.00 9.57
CA PHE A 146 -10.02 -12.95 8.99
C PHE A 146 -10.33 -14.37 9.49
N GLN A 147 -10.20 -15.35 8.61
CA GLN A 147 -10.25 -16.75 8.95
C GLN A 147 -9.09 -17.07 9.90
N GLU A 148 -9.41 -17.62 11.08
CA GLU A 148 -8.38 -18.16 11.97
C GLU A 148 -7.69 -19.34 11.27
N ASP A 149 -6.36 -19.31 11.24
CA ASP A 149 -5.59 -20.43 10.73
C ASP A 149 -5.84 -21.67 11.62
N ALA A 150 -6.66 -22.58 11.11
CA ALA A 150 -7.01 -23.83 11.78
C ALA A 150 -5.80 -24.76 12.00
N THR A 151 -4.61 -24.41 11.50
CA THR A 151 -3.39 -25.20 11.72
C THR A 151 -2.67 -24.89 13.05
N VAL A 152 -3.08 -23.87 13.79
CA VAL A 152 -2.65 -23.67 15.18
C VAL A 152 -3.57 -24.46 16.13
N GLY A 153 -3.42 -25.79 16.08
CA GLY A 153 -3.78 -26.76 17.12
C GLY A 153 -5.07 -26.51 17.90
N SER A 154 -6.18 -27.07 17.42
CA SER A 154 -7.32 -27.45 18.27
C SER A 154 -6.87 -28.49 19.31
N VAL A 155 -6.32 -28.01 20.41
CA VAL A 155 -6.27 -28.72 21.69
C VAL A 155 -6.60 -27.72 22.78
N GLY A 156 -7.86 -27.73 23.20
CA GLY A 156 -8.24 -27.27 24.53
C GLY A 156 -9.13 -26.03 24.57
N SER A 157 -10.42 -26.31 24.65
CA SER A 157 -11.36 -25.66 25.57
C SER A 157 -11.61 -24.16 25.45
N ALA A 158 -12.87 -23.87 25.07
CA ALA A 158 -13.76 -22.91 25.73
C ALA A 158 -13.11 -21.64 26.31
N LEU A 159 -13.41 -20.49 25.70
CA LEU A 159 -13.96 -19.28 26.35
C LEU A 159 -14.04 -18.15 25.30
N LYS A 160 -15.25 -17.81 24.84
CA LYS A 160 -15.62 -16.39 24.74
C LYS A 160 -15.90 -15.93 26.19
N PRO A 161 -15.75 -14.65 26.60
CA PRO A 161 -15.43 -13.44 25.85
C PRO A 161 -14.29 -12.60 26.49
N ALA A 162 -13.84 -11.51 25.85
CA ALA A 162 -13.71 -10.17 26.46
C ALA A 162 -12.76 -9.23 25.68
N VAL A 163 -13.32 -8.08 25.26
CA VAL A 163 -12.78 -6.73 25.39
C VAL A 163 -11.24 -6.64 25.49
N GLY A 164 -10.60 -6.33 24.35
CA GLY A 164 -9.16 -6.07 24.27
C GLY A 164 -8.77 -4.78 24.98
N LEU A 165 -8.32 -4.93 26.23
CA LEU A 165 -7.57 -3.95 27.00
C LEU A 165 -6.25 -3.62 26.27
N VAL A 166 -6.06 -2.35 25.90
CA VAL A 166 -4.77 -1.84 25.40
C VAL A 166 -3.74 -1.94 26.52
N VAL A 167 -2.81 -2.88 26.43
CA VAL A 167 -1.62 -2.90 27.29
C VAL A 167 -0.49 -2.21 26.53
N ALA A 168 -0.28 -0.94 26.87
CA ALA A 168 0.96 -0.24 26.56
C ALA A 168 2.08 -0.79 27.45
N SER A 169 3.09 -1.40 26.85
CA SER A 169 4.36 -1.66 27.51
C SER A 169 5.51 -1.47 26.53
N LEU A 170 5.96 -0.23 26.38
CA LEU A 170 7.32 0.06 25.92
C LEU A 170 8.27 -0.27 27.07
N ALA A 171 8.93 -1.43 26.99
CA ALA A 171 10.15 -1.68 27.75
C ALA A 171 11.33 -1.09 26.96
N ALA A 172 11.76 0.12 27.33
CA ALA A 172 13.07 0.62 26.94
C ALA A 172 14.12 0.03 27.90
N ALA A 173 14.82 -1.00 27.42
CA ALA A 173 16.05 -1.45 28.03
C ALA A 173 17.08 -1.68 26.92
N TRP A 174 17.87 -0.66 26.62
CA TRP A 174 19.20 -0.84 26.05
C TRP A 174 20.16 0.07 26.80
N LEU A 175 21.05 -0.59 27.55
CA LEU A 175 22.34 -0.06 27.95
C LEU A 175 23.14 0.32 26.70
N ILE A 176 23.81 1.48 26.74
CA ILE A 176 25.27 1.68 26.69
C ILE A 176 25.55 3.08 27.25
#